data_AF-A0A2G5VGB2-F1
#
_entry.id   AF-A0A2G5VGB2-F1
#
_cell.length_a   1.000
_cell.length_b   1.000
_cell.length_c   1.000
_cell.angle_alpha   90.00
_cell.angle_beta   90.00
_cell.angle_gamma   90.00
#
_symmetry.space_group_name_H-M   'P 1'
#
loop_
_entity.id
_entity.type
_entity.pdbx_description
1 polymer ?
#
loop_
_entity_poly.entity_id
_entity_poly.type
_entity_poly.pdbx_seq_one_letter_code
_entity_poly.pdbx_strand_id
1 'polypeptide(L)'
;MFDSSNEHPELIWNENTRKKVKEIIDKEVETLYQKHIKDPTAKWNTTTLSDDYCAYGDSISGELVVGGVFIRLFVENPGWPVRHPKEFARELIEKVLELMARPTPQIEMVTTAFVALVRNHPNTADQLPAQGYLPQFCTNMGSQKPEASKVAILILQELSENQFCCDALSQLPCIDGIMKSMKNQPSLMRESAHALKCLMKRNTGELAQQMLNCGMVPYLLEVLDSSMNGVSNGAAARAEIVDALKSAILDLKVGTKIQEILEKSPIWAQFKDQRHDLFLPAARTLAVTGAPTGVAGYLTEGMFNPPPMSNQPPPMHHDAAGDSFQPPL
;
A
#
# COMPACT_ATOMS: atom_id res chain seq x y z
N MET A 1 4.53 24.59 -23.78
CA MET A 1 4.49 23.12 -23.61
C MET A 1 5.74 22.45 -24.18
N PHE A 2 6.18 22.81 -25.40
CA PHE A 2 7.39 22.22 -26.00
C PHE A 2 8.67 22.57 -25.23
N ASP A 3 8.88 23.83 -24.83
CA ASP A 3 10.11 24.26 -24.14
C ASP A 3 10.12 24.04 -22.62
N SER A 4 8.96 23.69 -22.03
CA SER A 4 8.84 23.39 -20.60
C SER A 4 9.25 21.96 -20.31
N SER A 5 9.92 21.70 -19.19
CA SER A 5 10.13 20.34 -18.68
C SER A 5 8.90 19.87 -17.91
N ASN A 6 8.36 18.70 -18.25
CA ASN A 6 7.22 18.09 -17.56
C ASN A 6 7.54 16.62 -17.33
N GLU A 7 7.56 16.21 -16.06
CA GLU A 7 7.74 14.82 -15.67
C GLU A 7 6.57 14.42 -14.77
N HIS A 8 5.83 13.41 -15.20
CA HIS A 8 4.75 12.80 -14.43
C HIS A 8 4.68 11.29 -14.76
N PRO A 9 3.90 10.50 -14.02
CA PRO A 9 3.90 9.04 -14.18
C PRO A 9 3.61 8.50 -15.58
N GLU A 10 3.04 9.27 -16.50
CA GLU A 10 2.71 8.85 -17.87
C GLU A 10 3.54 9.60 -18.94
N LEU A 11 4.43 10.52 -18.54
CA LEU A 11 5.23 11.31 -19.47
C LEU A 11 6.53 11.78 -18.84
N ILE A 12 7.65 11.47 -19.50
CA ILE A 12 8.94 12.08 -19.22
C ILE A 12 9.30 13.01 -20.39
N TRP A 13 9.09 14.31 -20.20
CA TRP A 13 9.43 15.34 -21.16
C TRP A 13 10.50 16.28 -20.59
N ASN A 14 11.76 15.89 -20.75
CA ASN A 14 12.93 16.64 -20.29
C ASN A 14 13.81 17.11 -21.45
N GLU A 15 14.88 17.84 -21.14
CA GLU A 15 15.78 18.39 -22.15
C GLU A 15 16.42 17.33 -23.04
N ASN A 16 16.73 16.15 -22.50
CA ASN A 16 17.29 15.04 -23.25
C ASN A 16 16.29 14.49 -24.27
N THR A 17 15.05 14.21 -23.84
CA THR A 17 13.96 13.80 -24.74
C THR A 17 13.71 14.86 -25.81
N ARG A 18 13.66 16.15 -25.43
CA ARG A 18 13.49 17.27 -26.38
C ARG A 18 14.60 17.33 -27.42
N LYS A 19 15.85 17.19 -26.98
CA LYS A 19 17.01 17.24 -27.87
C LYS A 19 16.95 16.12 -28.91
N LYS A 20 16.61 14.91 -28.50
CA LYS A 20 16.46 13.77 -29.43
C LYS A 20 15.29 13.92 -30.39
N VAL A 21 14.15 14.38 -29.89
CA VAL A 21 13.00 14.69 -30.77
C VAL A 21 13.43 15.70 -31.83
N LYS A 22 14.17 16.76 -31.46
CA LYS A 22 14.73 17.73 -32.42
C LYS A 22 15.68 17.06 -33.41
N GLU A 23 16.65 16.27 -32.94
CA GLU A 23 17.62 15.58 -33.79
C GLU A 23 16.94 14.63 -34.79
N ILE A 24 15.90 13.89 -34.37
CA ILE A 24 15.12 13.01 -35.24
C ILE A 24 14.34 13.84 -36.28
N ILE A 25 13.66 14.91 -35.85
CA ILE A 25 12.92 15.78 -36.76
C ILE A 25 13.86 16.43 -37.78
N ASP A 26 15.01 16.95 -37.35
CA ASP A 26 16.00 17.58 -38.23
C ASP A 26 16.52 16.59 -39.28
N LYS A 27 16.79 15.35 -38.88
CA LYS A 27 17.20 14.26 -39.80
C LYS A 27 16.10 13.90 -40.80
N GLU A 28 14.84 13.84 -40.36
CA GLU A 28 13.71 13.55 -41.24
C GLU A 28 13.42 14.71 -42.20
N VAL A 29 13.54 15.95 -41.73
CA VAL A 29 13.40 17.15 -42.56
C VAL A 29 14.47 17.18 -43.65
N GLU A 30 15.74 16.91 -43.31
CA GLU A 30 16.82 16.81 -44.29
C GLU A 30 16.55 15.68 -45.29
N THR A 31 16.12 14.51 -44.81
CA THR A 31 15.79 13.37 -45.67
C THR A 31 14.64 13.68 -46.63
N LEU A 32 13.61 14.38 -46.15
CA LEU A 32 12.48 14.83 -46.97
C LEU A 32 12.92 15.89 -47.98
N TYR A 33 13.77 16.84 -47.57
CA TYR A 33 14.32 17.87 -48.44
C TYR A 33 15.10 17.24 -49.61
N GLN A 34 15.96 16.27 -49.34
CA GLN A 34 16.70 15.53 -50.36
C GLN A 34 15.78 14.74 -51.32
N LYS A 35 14.63 14.25 -50.83
CA LYS A 35 13.61 13.62 -51.68
C LYS A 35 12.88 14.63 -52.54
N HIS A 36 12.50 15.78 -51.99
CA HIS A 36 11.84 16.87 -52.72
C HIS A 36 12.70 17.46 -53.84
N ILE A 37 14.03 17.49 -53.67
CA ILE A 37 14.95 17.88 -54.74
C ILE A 37 14.81 16.95 -55.96
N LYS A 38 14.54 15.66 -55.74
CA LYS A 38 14.44 14.65 -56.81
C LYS A 38 13.01 14.49 -57.35
N ASP A 39 12.03 14.65 -56.48
CA ASP A 39 10.60 14.58 -56.79
C ASP A 39 9.82 15.59 -55.93
N PRO A 40 9.39 16.73 -56.51
CA PRO A 40 8.62 17.75 -55.79
C PRO A 40 7.26 17.29 -55.27
N THR A 41 6.79 16.10 -55.68
CA THR A 41 5.51 15.52 -55.23
C THR A 41 5.69 14.52 -54.09
N ALA A 42 6.93 14.25 -53.67
CA ALA A 42 7.25 13.31 -52.60
C ALA A 42 6.68 13.76 -51.25
N LYS A 43 5.67 13.04 -50.76
CA LYS A 43 5.07 13.32 -49.45
C LYS A 43 5.92 12.78 -48.31
N TRP A 44 5.85 13.44 -47.15
CA TRP A 44 6.40 12.88 -45.91
C TRP A 44 5.67 11.58 -45.58
N ASN A 45 6.43 10.48 -45.51
CA ASN A 45 5.93 9.18 -45.12
C ASN A 45 6.35 8.92 -43.68
N THR A 46 5.42 9.02 -42.74
CA THR A 46 5.66 8.77 -41.31
C THR A 46 5.73 7.28 -40.98
N THR A 47 5.34 6.39 -41.90
CA THR A 47 5.36 4.93 -41.71
C THR A 47 6.78 4.35 -41.68
N THR A 48 7.80 5.13 -42.07
CA THR A 48 9.22 4.74 -42.00
C THR A 48 9.90 5.11 -40.68
N LEU A 49 9.22 5.84 -39.79
CA LEU A 49 9.64 5.99 -38.41
C LEU A 49 9.32 4.66 -37.71
N SER A 50 10.21 3.66 -37.86
CA SER A 50 10.09 2.42 -37.10
C SER A 50 10.20 2.71 -35.60
N ASP A 51 9.61 1.85 -34.76
CA ASP A 51 9.68 1.94 -33.29
C ASP A 51 11.14 2.02 -32.76
N ASP A 52 12.12 1.62 -33.56
CA ASP A 52 13.56 1.76 -33.29
C ASP A 52 14.04 3.22 -33.18
N TYR A 53 13.27 4.19 -33.68
CA TYR A 53 13.51 5.64 -33.55
C TYR A 53 12.63 6.30 -32.48
N CYS A 54 12.16 5.53 -31.50
CA CYS A 54 11.47 6.13 -30.35
C CYS A 54 12.38 7.17 -29.69
N ALA A 55 12.04 8.45 -29.82
CA ALA A 55 12.81 9.56 -29.25
C ALA A 55 12.96 9.48 -27.72
N TYR A 56 12.15 8.62 -27.10
CA TYR A 56 12.18 8.30 -25.67
C TYR A 56 13.12 7.14 -25.34
N GLY A 57 13.70 6.42 -26.31
CA GLY A 57 14.50 5.20 -26.12
C GLY A 57 15.56 5.33 -25.03
N ASP A 58 16.48 6.30 -25.13
CA ASP A 58 17.47 6.50 -24.05
C ASP A 58 17.00 7.37 -22.88
N SER A 59 15.79 7.94 -22.93
CA SER A 59 15.14 8.57 -21.76
C SER A 59 14.39 7.53 -20.91
N ILE A 60 14.00 6.41 -21.51
CA ILE A 60 13.37 5.25 -20.88
C ILE A 60 14.42 4.18 -20.52
N SER A 61 15.63 4.23 -21.11
CA SER A 61 16.73 3.30 -20.82
C SER A 61 17.12 3.36 -19.34
N GLY A 62 16.67 2.36 -18.58
CA GLY A 62 16.87 2.26 -17.12
C GLY A 62 15.63 2.58 -16.27
N GLU A 63 14.56 3.13 -16.87
CA GLU A 63 13.30 3.37 -16.19
C GLU A 63 12.42 2.12 -16.21
N LEU A 64 11.74 1.86 -15.08
CA LEU A 64 10.80 0.75 -14.97
C LEU A 64 9.41 1.22 -15.41
N VAL A 65 8.92 0.65 -16.52
CA VAL A 65 7.61 0.96 -17.10
C VAL A 65 6.69 -0.24 -17.02
N VAL A 66 5.46 -0.04 -16.53
CA VAL A 66 4.39 -1.04 -16.51
C VAL A 66 3.09 -0.36 -16.94
N GLY A 67 2.35 -0.90 -17.91
CA GLY A 67 1.12 -0.26 -18.40
C GLY A 67 1.29 1.14 -18.97
N GLY A 68 2.48 1.45 -19.52
CA GLY A 68 2.82 2.80 -19.97
C GLY A 68 3.06 3.81 -18.85
N VAL A 69 3.16 3.37 -17.59
CA VAL A 69 3.41 4.21 -16.42
C VAL A 69 4.83 4.01 -15.90
N PHE A 70 5.54 5.10 -15.67
CA PHE A 70 6.85 5.14 -15.03
C PHE A 70 6.72 4.92 -13.52
N ILE A 71 7.13 3.74 -13.06
CA ILE A 71 6.86 3.28 -11.69
C ILE A 71 7.52 4.18 -10.63
N ARG A 72 8.74 4.63 -10.89
CA ARG A 72 9.45 5.54 -9.98
C ARG A 72 8.66 6.83 -9.74
N LEU A 73 8.21 7.48 -10.82
CA LEU A 73 7.43 8.71 -10.76
C LEU A 73 6.05 8.49 -10.13
N PHE A 74 5.43 7.32 -10.37
CA PHE A 74 4.16 6.99 -9.72
C PHE A 74 4.31 6.83 -8.21
N VAL A 75 5.38 6.18 -7.74
CA VAL A 75 5.65 6.05 -6.30
C VAL A 75 5.90 7.41 -5.65
N GLU A 76 6.54 8.35 -6.35
CA GLU A 76 6.74 9.74 -5.91
C GLU A 76 5.42 10.54 -5.86
N ASN A 77 4.47 10.25 -6.75
CA ASN A 77 3.16 10.91 -6.80
C ASN A 77 2.01 9.90 -6.98
N PRO A 78 1.62 9.18 -5.91
CA PRO A 78 0.70 8.05 -6.02
C PRO A 78 -0.77 8.46 -6.14
N GLY A 79 -1.09 9.74 -5.95
CA GLY A 79 -2.42 10.31 -6.20
C GLY A 79 -2.65 10.73 -7.66
N TRP A 80 -1.67 10.46 -8.55
CA TRP A 80 -1.79 10.80 -9.96
C TRP A 80 -2.97 10.06 -10.62
N PRO A 81 -3.92 10.77 -11.25
CA PRO A 81 -5.05 10.15 -11.92
C PRO A 81 -4.61 9.52 -13.25
N VAL A 82 -4.07 8.30 -13.17
CA VAL A 82 -3.68 7.49 -14.33
C VAL A 82 -4.88 7.35 -15.29
N ARG A 83 -4.65 7.46 -16.60
CA ARG A 83 -5.72 7.45 -17.62
C ARG A 83 -6.52 6.15 -17.63
N HIS A 84 -5.82 5.02 -17.50
CA HIS A 84 -6.41 3.67 -17.50
C HIS A 84 -6.07 2.93 -16.20
N PRO A 85 -6.61 3.36 -15.05
CA PRO A 85 -6.16 2.89 -13.74
C PRO A 85 -6.47 1.41 -13.50
N LYS A 86 -7.54 0.90 -14.13
CA LYS A 86 -7.92 -0.51 -14.14
C LYS A 86 -6.95 -1.40 -14.92
N GLU A 87 -6.49 -0.92 -16.07
CA GLU A 87 -5.52 -1.64 -16.89
C GLU A 87 -4.15 -1.61 -16.21
N PHE A 88 -3.77 -0.46 -15.67
CA PHE A 88 -2.54 -0.32 -14.89
C PHE A 88 -2.51 -1.25 -13.67
N ALA A 89 -3.61 -1.38 -12.93
CA ALA A 89 -3.70 -2.34 -11.82
C ALA A 89 -3.50 -3.81 -12.27
N ARG A 90 -4.08 -4.18 -13.43
CA ARG A 90 -3.91 -5.52 -14.03
C ARG A 90 -2.47 -5.76 -14.43
N GLU A 91 -1.83 -4.82 -15.12
CA GLU A 91 -0.44 -5.00 -15.53
C GLU A 91 0.54 -4.99 -14.35
N LEU A 92 0.29 -4.16 -13.33
CA LEU A 92 1.08 -4.18 -12.11
C LEU A 92 0.97 -5.52 -11.38
N ILE A 93 -0.24 -6.06 -11.19
CA ILE A 93 -0.39 -7.33 -10.49
C ILE A 93 0.22 -8.48 -11.28
N GLU A 94 0.08 -8.49 -12.61
CA GLU A 94 0.78 -9.44 -13.50
C GLU A 94 2.29 -9.33 -13.35
N LYS A 95 2.83 -8.11 -13.30
CA LYS A 95 4.26 -7.88 -13.12
C LYS A 95 4.75 -8.33 -11.74
N VAL A 96 3.98 -8.09 -10.69
CA VAL A 96 4.28 -8.59 -9.33
C VAL A 96 4.33 -10.13 -9.34
N LEU A 97 3.37 -10.80 -9.97
CA LEU A 97 3.33 -12.26 -10.09
C LEU A 97 4.55 -12.80 -10.84
N GLU A 98 4.92 -12.16 -11.96
CA GLU A 98 6.13 -12.50 -12.72
C GLU A 98 7.40 -12.37 -11.86
N LEU A 99 7.53 -11.26 -11.13
CA LEU A 99 8.67 -11.01 -10.26
C LEU A 99 8.70 -11.92 -9.01
N MET A 100 7.55 -12.35 -8.49
CA MET A 100 7.53 -13.38 -7.44
C MET A 100 8.05 -14.74 -7.95
N ALA A 101 7.75 -15.09 -9.21
CA ALA A 101 8.30 -16.29 -9.83
C ALA A 101 9.81 -16.17 -10.06
N ARG A 102 10.29 -15.00 -10.51
CA ARG A 102 11.71 -14.70 -10.75
C ARG A 102 12.09 -13.38 -10.07
N PRO A 103 12.49 -13.42 -8.78
CA PRO A 103 12.81 -12.20 -8.05
C PRO A 103 13.95 -11.42 -8.68
N THR A 104 13.71 -10.12 -8.83
CA THR A 104 14.72 -9.13 -9.24
C THR A 104 14.65 -7.95 -8.28
N PRO A 105 15.68 -7.09 -8.21
CA PRO A 105 15.65 -5.89 -7.36
C PRO A 105 14.47 -4.94 -7.62
N GLN A 106 13.79 -5.08 -8.77
CA GLN A 106 12.62 -4.26 -9.13
C GLN A 106 11.36 -4.66 -8.36
N ILE A 107 11.32 -5.86 -7.74
CA ILE A 107 10.13 -6.38 -7.08
C ILE A 107 9.62 -5.45 -5.97
N GLU A 108 10.52 -4.84 -5.20
CA GLU A 108 10.13 -3.92 -4.12
C GLU A 108 9.48 -2.65 -4.67
N MET A 109 9.99 -2.13 -5.78
CA MET A 109 9.47 -0.93 -6.44
C MET A 109 8.09 -1.18 -7.05
N VAL A 110 7.90 -2.29 -7.77
CA VAL A 110 6.59 -2.66 -8.34
C VAL A 110 5.57 -2.94 -7.24
N THR A 111 5.98 -3.65 -6.17
CA THR A 111 5.11 -3.91 -5.02
C THR A 111 4.67 -2.62 -4.35
N THR A 112 5.59 -1.69 -4.12
CA THR A 112 5.29 -0.38 -3.53
C THR A 112 4.32 0.41 -4.41
N ALA A 113 4.50 0.40 -5.73
CA ALA A 113 3.58 1.05 -6.66
C ALA A 113 2.18 0.43 -6.64
N PHE A 114 2.06 -0.90 -6.59
CA PHE A 114 0.76 -1.56 -6.48
C PHE A 114 0.05 -1.21 -5.17
N VAL A 115 0.76 -1.29 -4.04
CA VAL A 115 0.23 -0.89 -2.72
C VAL A 115 -0.24 0.57 -2.75
N ALA A 116 0.57 1.47 -3.31
CA ALA A 116 0.23 2.88 -3.43
C ALA A 116 -0.99 3.12 -4.34
N LEU A 117 -1.12 2.37 -5.44
CA LEU A 117 -2.25 2.43 -6.35
C LEU A 117 -3.55 2.02 -5.64
N VAL A 118 -3.55 0.90 -4.91
CA VAL A 118 -4.75 0.43 -4.19
C VAL A 118 -5.15 1.40 -3.09
N ARG A 119 -4.19 1.99 -2.36
CA ARG A 119 -4.48 2.97 -1.30
C ARG A 119 -5.07 4.28 -1.82
N ASN A 120 -4.53 4.82 -2.92
CA ASN A 120 -4.97 6.10 -3.48
C ASN A 120 -6.16 5.97 -4.43
N HIS A 121 -6.31 4.79 -5.05
CA HIS A 121 -7.39 4.48 -5.98
C HIS A 121 -8.03 3.11 -5.68
N PRO A 122 -8.76 2.95 -4.56
CA PRO A 122 -9.29 1.66 -4.09
C PRO A 122 -10.17 0.92 -5.11
N ASN A 123 -10.91 1.66 -5.93
CA ASN A 123 -11.84 1.12 -6.94
C ASN A 123 -11.11 0.33 -8.06
N THR A 124 -9.78 0.44 -8.17
CA THR A 124 -9.00 -0.34 -9.13
C THR A 124 -8.90 -1.80 -8.74
N ALA A 125 -9.01 -2.12 -7.45
CA ALA A 125 -8.91 -3.48 -6.93
C ALA A 125 -10.21 -4.29 -7.11
N ASP A 126 -11.36 -3.65 -7.31
CA ASP A 126 -12.69 -4.30 -7.35
C ASP A 126 -12.81 -5.41 -8.41
N GLN A 127 -12.09 -5.27 -9.51
CA GLN A 127 -12.10 -6.21 -10.65
C GLN A 127 -11.07 -7.33 -10.55
N LEU A 128 -10.10 -7.24 -9.64
CA LEU A 128 -9.03 -8.23 -9.50
C LEU A 128 -9.53 -9.64 -9.15
N PRO A 129 -10.59 -9.83 -8.34
CA PRO A 129 -11.13 -11.16 -8.06
C PRO A 129 -11.55 -11.92 -9.32
N ALA A 130 -12.21 -11.22 -10.26
CA ALA A 130 -12.70 -11.82 -11.50
C ALA A 130 -11.58 -12.23 -12.46
N GLN A 131 -10.37 -11.70 -12.27
CA GLN A 131 -9.21 -11.96 -13.12
C GLN A 131 -8.41 -13.20 -12.68
N GLY A 132 -8.71 -13.77 -11.49
CA GLY A 132 -8.13 -15.05 -11.06
C GLY A 132 -6.69 -14.98 -10.53
N TYR A 133 -6.18 -13.81 -10.19
CA TYR A 133 -4.81 -13.64 -9.67
C TYR A 133 -4.67 -14.02 -8.18
N LEU A 134 -5.72 -13.85 -7.38
CA LEU A 134 -5.69 -14.03 -5.91
C LEU A 134 -5.14 -15.39 -5.42
N PRO A 135 -5.48 -16.54 -6.03
CA PRO A 135 -4.96 -17.85 -5.60
C PRO A 135 -3.44 -17.97 -5.67
N GLN A 136 -2.80 -17.23 -6.58
CA GLN A 136 -1.35 -17.26 -6.73
C GLN A 136 -0.63 -16.63 -5.52
N PHE A 137 -1.22 -15.58 -4.93
CA PHE A 137 -0.70 -14.98 -3.70
C PHE A 137 -0.81 -15.95 -2.52
N CYS A 138 -1.93 -16.65 -2.38
CA CYS A 138 -2.10 -17.69 -1.35
C CYS A 138 -1.03 -18.79 -1.42
N THR A 139 -0.66 -19.19 -2.63
CA THR A 139 0.38 -20.20 -2.86
C THR A 139 1.78 -19.63 -2.58
N ASN A 140 2.06 -18.42 -3.05
CA ASN A 140 3.38 -17.78 -2.91
C ASN A 140 3.72 -17.37 -1.47
N MET A 141 2.72 -17.14 -0.60
CA MET A 141 2.96 -16.91 0.83
C MET A 141 3.75 -18.05 1.48
N GLY A 142 3.47 -19.30 1.10
CA GLY A 142 4.18 -20.49 1.59
C GLY A 142 5.48 -20.81 0.86
N SER A 143 5.93 -19.96 -0.07
CA SER A 143 7.13 -20.18 -0.87
C SER A 143 8.40 -20.22 -0.01
N GLN A 144 9.38 -21.01 -0.44
CA GLN A 144 10.72 -21.04 0.18
C GLN A 144 11.50 -19.74 -0.06
N LYS A 145 11.08 -18.91 -1.02
CA LYS A 145 11.74 -17.64 -1.36
C LYS A 145 11.25 -16.52 -0.42
N PRO A 146 12.13 -15.90 0.39
CA PRO A 146 11.73 -14.84 1.33
C PRO A 146 11.11 -13.60 0.69
N GLU A 147 11.68 -13.15 -0.42
CA GLU A 147 11.19 -11.96 -1.13
C GLU A 147 9.77 -12.17 -1.68
N ALA A 148 9.50 -13.33 -2.27
CA ALA A 148 8.19 -13.66 -2.81
C ALA A 148 7.13 -13.81 -1.70
N SER A 149 7.49 -14.44 -0.56
CA SER A 149 6.58 -14.57 0.59
C SER A 149 6.25 -13.20 1.19
N LYS A 150 7.26 -12.34 1.38
CA LYS A 150 7.09 -10.95 1.84
C LYS A 150 6.14 -10.17 0.96
N VAL A 151 6.36 -10.19 -0.36
CA VAL A 151 5.51 -9.48 -1.33
C VAL A 151 4.10 -10.03 -1.33
N ALA A 152 3.94 -11.36 -1.29
CA ALA A 152 2.61 -11.98 -1.23
C ALA A 152 1.82 -11.55 0.01
N ILE A 153 2.46 -11.49 1.18
CA ILE A 153 1.82 -11.04 2.43
C ILE A 153 1.43 -9.56 2.36
N LEU A 154 2.32 -8.69 1.87
CA LEU A 154 2.06 -7.25 1.75
C LEU A 154 0.90 -6.97 0.78
N ILE A 155 0.87 -7.63 -0.37
CA ILE A 155 -0.21 -7.47 -1.34
C ILE A 155 -1.52 -8.01 -0.77
N LEU A 156 -1.50 -9.17 -0.11
CA LEU A 156 -2.69 -9.74 0.52
C LEU A 156 -3.27 -8.81 1.58
N GLN A 157 -2.41 -8.18 2.39
CA GLN A 157 -2.83 -7.20 3.38
C GLN A 157 -3.60 -6.05 2.73
N GLU A 158 -3.05 -5.41 1.70
CA GLU A 158 -3.76 -4.31 1.02
C GLU A 158 -5.06 -4.76 0.38
N LEU A 159 -5.07 -5.94 -0.24
CA LEU A 159 -6.27 -6.49 -0.86
C LEU A 159 -7.35 -6.86 0.18
N SER A 160 -6.97 -7.17 1.42
CA SER A 160 -7.93 -7.47 2.49
C SER A 160 -8.76 -6.26 2.93
N GLU A 161 -8.29 -5.03 2.66
CA GLU A 161 -9.04 -3.81 2.92
C GLU A 161 -10.15 -3.59 1.88
N ASN A 162 -10.01 -4.13 0.67
CA ASN A 162 -11.04 -4.09 -0.36
C ASN A 162 -12.10 -5.19 -0.15
N GLN A 163 -13.37 -4.80 -0.18
CA GLN A 163 -14.49 -5.72 0.08
C GLN A 163 -14.56 -6.88 -0.92
N PHE A 164 -14.49 -6.61 -2.22
CA PHE A 164 -14.60 -7.65 -3.26
C PHE A 164 -13.43 -8.63 -3.20
N CYS A 165 -12.22 -8.11 -2.96
CA CYS A 165 -11.04 -8.93 -2.78
C CYS A 165 -11.13 -9.80 -1.54
N CYS A 166 -11.55 -9.25 -0.40
CA CYS A 166 -11.68 -10.05 0.82
C CYS A 166 -12.74 -11.15 0.69
N ASP A 167 -13.89 -10.87 0.05
CA ASP A 167 -14.94 -11.86 -0.14
C ASP A 167 -14.42 -13.03 -0.98
N ALA A 168 -13.63 -12.76 -2.03
CA ALA A 168 -12.97 -13.80 -2.82
C ALA A 168 -11.85 -14.53 -2.04
N LEU A 169 -11.04 -13.81 -1.25
CA LEU A 169 -10.01 -14.39 -0.39
C LEU A 169 -10.61 -15.34 0.68
N SER A 170 -11.83 -15.09 1.14
CA SER A 170 -12.54 -15.95 2.09
C SER A 170 -12.78 -17.37 1.59
N GLN A 171 -12.83 -17.55 0.28
CA GLN A 171 -13.03 -18.84 -0.39
C GLN A 171 -11.71 -19.54 -0.72
N LEU A 172 -10.57 -18.87 -0.51
CA LEU A 172 -9.24 -19.38 -0.80
C LEU A 172 -8.52 -19.78 0.50
N PRO A 173 -7.56 -20.73 0.47
CA PRO A 173 -6.80 -21.16 1.64
C PRO A 173 -5.74 -20.13 2.07
N CYS A 174 -6.15 -18.88 2.28
CA CYS A 174 -5.25 -17.78 2.62
C CYS A 174 -4.68 -17.93 4.05
N ILE A 175 -5.48 -18.42 5.00
CA ILE A 175 -5.04 -18.57 6.40
C ILE A 175 -3.94 -19.62 6.53
N ASP A 176 -4.04 -20.73 5.79
CA ASP A 176 -2.98 -21.75 5.72
C ASP A 176 -1.69 -21.19 5.09
N GLY A 177 -1.82 -20.39 4.03
CA GLY A 177 -0.68 -19.68 3.41
C GLY A 177 0.03 -18.73 4.39
N ILE A 178 -0.74 -17.95 5.16
CA ILE A 178 -0.21 -17.06 6.21
C ILE A 178 0.51 -17.87 7.29
N MET A 179 -0.09 -18.97 7.77
CA MET A 179 0.53 -19.82 8.79
C MET A 179 1.87 -20.40 8.31
N LYS A 180 1.93 -20.86 7.06
CA LYS A 180 3.17 -21.35 6.45
C LYS A 180 4.23 -20.25 6.35
N SER A 181 3.85 -19.03 5.99
CA SER A 181 4.76 -17.88 5.97
C SER A 181 5.36 -17.61 7.37
N MET A 182 4.52 -17.57 8.41
CA MET A 182 4.96 -17.37 9.80
C MET A 182 5.95 -18.46 10.27
N LYS A 183 5.69 -19.73 9.91
CA LYS A 183 6.54 -20.87 10.29
C LYS A 183 7.88 -20.88 9.55
N ASN A 184 7.87 -20.55 8.27
CA ASN A 184 9.06 -20.59 7.43
C ASN A 184 9.96 -19.37 7.64
N GLN A 185 9.37 -18.22 7.98
CA GLN A 185 10.06 -16.92 8.00
C GLN A 185 9.64 -16.10 9.23
N PRO A 186 10.31 -16.31 10.38
CA PRO A 186 10.03 -15.56 11.60
C PRO A 186 10.16 -14.04 11.43
N SER A 187 10.98 -13.57 10.49
CA SER A 187 11.13 -12.13 10.20
C SER A 187 9.85 -11.47 9.69
N LEU A 188 8.93 -12.23 9.08
CA LEU A 188 7.64 -11.75 8.56
C LEU A 188 6.49 -11.93 9.56
N MET A 189 6.76 -12.44 10.77
CA MET A 189 5.72 -12.76 11.76
C MET A 189 4.74 -11.59 11.98
N ARG A 190 5.25 -10.36 12.08
CA ARG A 190 4.44 -9.17 12.32
C ARG A 190 3.53 -8.86 11.14
N GLU A 191 4.08 -8.83 9.93
CA GLU A 191 3.37 -8.55 8.69
C GLU A 191 2.30 -9.62 8.42
N SER A 192 2.65 -10.90 8.63
CA SER A 192 1.71 -12.02 8.53
C SER A 192 0.59 -11.92 9.57
N ALA A 193 0.89 -11.54 10.81
CA ALA A 193 -0.11 -11.38 11.87
C ALA A 193 -1.05 -10.20 11.59
N HIS A 194 -0.50 -9.10 11.06
CA HIS A 194 -1.29 -7.95 10.65
C HIS A 194 -2.23 -8.29 9.47
N ALA A 195 -1.73 -9.01 8.44
CA ALA A 195 -2.57 -9.50 7.36
C ALA A 195 -3.70 -10.41 7.86
N LEU A 196 -3.39 -11.32 8.81
CA LEU A 196 -4.39 -12.16 9.46
C LEU A 196 -5.45 -11.34 10.20
N LYS A 197 -5.03 -10.34 10.98
CA LYS A 197 -5.95 -9.43 11.68
C LYS A 197 -6.88 -8.69 10.72
N CYS A 198 -6.35 -8.14 9.62
CA CYS A 198 -7.17 -7.41 8.65
C CYS A 198 -8.23 -8.33 8.01
N LEU A 199 -7.87 -9.57 7.69
CA LEU A 199 -8.80 -10.59 7.24
C LEU A 199 -9.85 -10.97 8.31
N MET A 200 -9.44 -11.15 9.57
CA MET A 200 -10.35 -11.54 10.65
C MET A 200 -11.34 -10.44 11.03
N LYS A 201 -10.98 -9.16 10.94
CA LYS A 201 -11.84 -8.01 11.31
C LYS A 201 -13.21 -8.02 10.62
N ARG A 202 -13.32 -8.64 9.45
CA ARG A 202 -14.57 -8.71 8.68
C ARG A 202 -15.53 -9.79 9.19
N ASN A 203 -15.08 -10.65 10.10
CA ASN A 203 -15.89 -11.71 10.72
C ASN A 203 -16.62 -12.59 9.69
N THR A 204 -15.90 -12.99 8.64
CA THR A 204 -16.44 -13.97 7.69
C THR A 204 -16.25 -15.36 8.26
N GLY A 205 -17.34 -16.09 8.47
CA GLY A 205 -17.29 -17.43 9.07
C GLY A 205 -16.40 -18.44 8.32
N GLU A 206 -16.20 -18.27 7.01
CA GLU A 206 -15.30 -19.14 6.24
C GLU A 206 -13.83 -18.96 6.66
N LEU A 207 -13.38 -17.71 6.85
CA LEU A 207 -12.01 -17.44 7.28
C LEU A 207 -11.74 -17.92 8.72
N ALA A 208 -12.70 -17.72 9.62
CA ALA A 208 -12.61 -18.22 11.00
C ALA A 208 -12.62 -19.78 11.02
N GLN A 209 -13.40 -20.41 10.15
CA GLN A 209 -13.40 -21.87 9.98
C GLN A 209 -12.06 -22.38 9.43
N GLN A 210 -11.46 -21.68 8.45
CA GLN A 210 -10.13 -22.00 7.97
C GLN A 210 -9.09 -21.91 9.10
N MET A 211 -9.16 -20.87 9.93
CA MET A 211 -8.28 -20.65 11.07
C MET A 211 -8.33 -21.82 12.08
N LEU A 212 -9.52 -22.37 12.34
CA LEU A 212 -9.68 -23.58 13.14
C LEU A 212 -9.10 -24.81 12.44
N ASN A 213 -9.44 -25.03 11.17
CA ASN A 213 -9.10 -26.25 10.43
C ASN A 213 -7.59 -26.40 10.21
N CYS A 214 -6.88 -25.30 9.96
CA CYS A 214 -5.42 -25.33 9.77
C CYS A 214 -4.63 -25.36 11.08
N GLY A 215 -5.29 -25.28 12.25
CA GLY A 215 -4.61 -25.26 13.54
C GLY A 215 -3.87 -23.94 13.81
N MET A 216 -4.33 -22.83 13.22
CA MET A 216 -3.73 -21.51 13.46
C MET A 216 -3.93 -21.07 14.92
N VAL A 217 -5.07 -21.34 15.55
CA VAL A 217 -5.35 -20.90 16.94
C VAL A 217 -4.33 -21.49 17.94
N PRO A 218 -4.08 -22.82 18.00
CA PRO A 218 -3.02 -23.37 18.84
C PRO A 218 -1.63 -22.83 18.49
N TYR A 219 -1.31 -22.70 17.21
CA TYR A 219 -0.01 -22.20 16.77
C TYR A 219 0.24 -20.76 17.25
N LEU A 220 -0.76 -19.87 17.16
CA LEU A 220 -0.63 -18.50 17.65
C LEU A 220 -0.41 -18.44 19.16
N LEU A 221 -1.03 -19.35 19.94
CA LEU A 221 -0.78 -19.44 21.37
C LEU A 221 0.66 -19.88 21.68
N GLU A 222 1.20 -20.86 20.95
CA GLU A 222 2.61 -21.27 21.07
C GLU A 222 3.55 -20.10 20.73
N VAL A 223 3.22 -19.34 19.68
CA VAL A 223 4.00 -18.17 19.27
C VAL A 223 3.95 -17.07 20.34
N LEU A 224 2.81 -16.85 21.00
CA LEU A 224 2.68 -15.88 22.11
C LEU A 224 3.53 -16.27 23.33
N ASP A 225 3.66 -17.56 23.63
CA ASP A 225 4.50 -18.09 24.71
C ASP A 225 6.00 -18.02 24.37
N SER A 226 6.32 -18.07 23.08
CA SER A 226 7.70 -18.02 22.61
C SER A 226 8.36 -16.65 22.81
N SER A 227 9.70 -16.66 22.84
CA SER A 227 10.51 -15.43 22.86
C SER A 227 10.50 -14.66 21.53
N MET A 228 9.84 -15.18 20.48
CA MET A 228 9.77 -14.58 19.13
C MET A 228 11.16 -14.22 18.57
N ASN A 229 12.12 -15.13 18.71
CA ASN A 229 13.48 -14.92 18.22
C ASN A 229 13.48 -14.68 16.69
N GLY A 230 14.07 -13.58 16.24
CA GLY A 230 14.13 -13.20 14.83
C GLY A 230 13.03 -12.26 14.34
N VAL A 231 12.08 -11.89 15.21
CA VAL A 231 11.08 -10.84 14.92
C VAL A 231 11.67 -9.47 15.29
N SER A 232 11.63 -8.50 14.38
CA SER A 232 12.15 -7.15 14.60
C SER A 232 11.47 -6.44 15.79
N ASN A 233 10.16 -6.64 15.96
CA ASN A 233 9.38 -6.11 17.07
C ASN A 233 8.39 -7.16 17.60
N GLY A 234 8.85 -7.98 18.55
CA GLY A 234 8.03 -9.02 19.16
C GLY A 234 6.81 -8.47 19.92
N ALA A 235 6.89 -7.29 20.53
CA ALA A 235 5.75 -6.68 21.21
C ALA A 235 4.63 -6.30 20.24
N ALA A 236 4.97 -5.67 19.12
CA ALA A 236 4.00 -5.35 18.07
C ALA A 236 3.41 -6.61 17.43
N ALA A 237 4.23 -7.63 17.15
CA ALA A 237 3.74 -8.90 16.63
C ALA A 237 2.74 -9.58 17.59
N ARG A 238 3.03 -9.59 18.90
CA ARG A 238 2.09 -10.10 19.92
C ARG A 238 0.76 -9.35 19.89
N ALA A 239 0.80 -8.01 19.81
CA ALA A 239 -0.40 -7.20 19.73
C ALA A 239 -1.26 -7.54 18.49
N GLU A 240 -0.64 -7.66 17.31
CA GLU A 240 -1.35 -8.04 16.09
C GLU A 240 -1.97 -9.45 16.18
N ILE A 241 -1.27 -10.41 16.80
CA ILE A 241 -1.79 -11.77 17.03
C ILE A 241 -2.99 -11.74 17.98
N VAL A 242 -2.90 -11.00 19.09
CA VAL A 242 -3.99 -10.89 20.07
C VAL A 242 -5.20 -10.22 19.44
N ASP A 243 -5.01 -9.17 18.65
CA ASP A 243 -6.08 -8.52 17.90
C ASP A 243 -6.74 -9.47 16.88
N ALA A 244 -5.95 -10.28 16.17
CA ALA A 244 -6.47 -11.27 15.24
C ALA A 244 -7.32 -12.32 15.97
N LEU A 245 -6.87 -12.83 17.12
CA LEU A 245 -7.61 -13.79 17.95
C LEU A 245 -8.90 -13.18 18.53
N LYS A 246 -8.84 -11.95 19.03
CA LYS A 246 -10.02 -11.21 19.49
C LYS A 246 -11.04 -11.03 18.37
N SER A 247 -10.59 -10.66 17.18
CA SER A 247 -11.47 -10.55 16.01
C SER A 247 -12.10 -11.89 15.66
N ALA A 248 -11.32 -12.99 15.66
CA ALA A 248 -11.82 -14.32 15.34
C ALA A 248 -12.88 -14.84 16.32
N ILE A 249 -12.83 -14.46 17.61
CA ILE A 249 -13.84 -14.81 18.61
C ILE A 249 -15.19 -14.14 18.32
N LEU A 250 -15.20 -12.97 17.66
CA LEU A 250 -16.42 -12.26 17.32
C LEU A 250 -17.19 -12.91 16.16
N ASP A 251 -16.62 -13.94 15.52
CA ASP A 251 -17.29 -14.66 14.44
C ASP A 251 -18.54 -15.41 14.93
N LEU A 252 -19.65 -15.26 14.21
CA LEU A 252 -20.95 -15.84 14.60
C LEU A 252 -21.06 -17.34 14.35
N LYS A 253 -20.26 -17.93 13.45
CA LYS A 253 -20.35 -19.36 13.10
C LYS A 253 -19.49 -20.22 14.02
N VAL A 254 -18.24 -19.81 14.23
CA VAL A 254 -17.23 -20.62 14.92
C VAL A 254 -16.51 -19.91 16.06
N GLY A 255 -16.82 -18.63 16.31
CA GLY A 255 -16.18 -17.83 17.36
C GLY A 255 -16.28 -18.47 18.75
N THR A 256 -17.40 -19.13 19.07
CA THR A 256 -17.56 -19.87 20.34
C THR A 256 -16.56 -21.01 20.50
N LYS A 257 -16.32 -21.79 19.43
CA LYS A 257 -15.32 -22.88 19.44
C LYS A 257 -13.89 -22.32 19.59
N ILE A 258 -13.59 -21.21 18.91
CA ILE A 258 -12.30 -20.52 19.04
C ILE A 258 -12.13 -20.03 20.48
N GLN A 259 -13.17 -19.44 21.06
CA GLN A 259 -13.18 -18.98 22.45
C GLN A 259 -12.95 -20.12 23.45
N GLU A 260 -13.60 -21.28 23.26
CA GLU A 260 -13.40 -22.46 24.11
C GLU A 260 -11.96 -22.99 24.08
N ILE A 261 -11.29 -22.93 22.93
CA ILE A 261 -9.86 -23.30 22.81
C ILE A 261 -9.00 -22.29 23.54
N LEU A 262 -9.30 -20.99 23.38
CA LEU A 262 -8.54 -19.91 23.99
C LEU A 262 -8.68 -19.88 25.52
N GLU A 263 -9.88 -20.06 26.08
CA GLU A 263 -10.10 -20.08 27.54
C GLU A 263 -9.44 -21.29 28.24
N LYS A 264 -9.13 -22.37 27.52
CA LYS A 264 -8.33 -23.48 28.05
C LYS A 264 -6.84 -23.13 28.17
N SER A 265 -6.38 -22.08 27.51
CA SER A 265 -4.96 -21.70 27.48
C SER A 265 -4.61 -20.74 28.62
N PRO A 266 -3.62 -21.06 29.48
CA PRO A 266 -3.15 -20.16 30.52
C PRO A 266 -2.43 -18.92 29.95
N ILE A 267 -1.93 -19.02 28.71
CA ILE A 267 -1.27 -17.91 28.00
C ILE A 267 -2.31 -16.87 27.61
N TRP A 268 -3.45 -17.31 27.06
CA TRP A 268 -4.52 -16.40 26.63
C TRP A 268 -5.06 -15.54 27.79
N ALA A 269 -5.16 -16.11 28.99
CA ALA A 269 -5.59 -15.39 30.19
C ALA A 269 -4.71 -14.16 30.50
N GLN A 270 -3.43 -14.17 30.11
CA GLN A 270 -2.52 -13.05 30.31
C GLN A 270 -2.77 -11.91 29.31
N PHE A 271 -3.26 -12.23 28.11
CA PHE A 271 -3.39 -11.28 26.99
C PHE A 271 -4.83 -10.82 26.72
N LYS A 272 -5.84 -11.58 27.12
CA LYS A 272 -7.25 -11.30 26.77
C LYS A 272 -7.73 -9.90 27.21
N ASP A 273 -7.33 -9.46 28.40
CA ASP A 273 -7.74 -8.19 28.99
C ASP A 273 -6.76 -7.03 28.72
N GLN A 274 -5.64 -7.28 28.04
CA GLN A 274 -4.67 -6.23 27.72
C GLN A 274 -5.23 -5.28 26.63
N ARG A 275 -5.19 -3.97 26.90
CA ARG A 275 -5.44 -2.91 25.91
C ARG A 275 -4.12 -2.49 25.27
N HIS A 276 -4.11 -2.35 23.94
CA HIS A 276 -2.91 -2.20 23.13
C HIS A 276 -2.14 -0.87 23.31
N ASP A 277 -2.71 0.07 24.06
CA ASP A 277 -2.08 1.38 24.34
C ASP A 277 -0.87 1.26 25.29
N LEU A 278 -0.62 0.07 25.87
CA LEU A 278 0.42 -0.16 26.87
C LEU A 278 1.63 -0.99 26.38
N PHE A 279 1.77 -1.24 25.08
CA PHE A 279 2.98 -1.87 24.52
C PHE A 279 4.10 -0.82 24.32
N LEU A 280 4.47 -0.11 25.38
CA LEU A 280 5.69 0.67 25.39
C LEU A 280 6.88 -0.27 25.58
N PRO A 281 7.98 -0.12 24.82
CA PRO A 281 9.23 -0.75 25.20
C PRO A 281 9.59 -0.20 26.57
N ALA A 282 9.53 -1.05 27.59
CA ALA A 282 9.99 -0.69 28.93
C ALA A 282 11.48 -0.39 28.84
N ALA A 283 11.84 0.87 28.61
CA ALA A 283 13.11 1.39 29.05
C ALA A 283 13.11 1.21 30.57
N ARG A 284 13.79 0.18 31.04
CA ARG A 284 14.15 0.05 32.45
C ARG A 284 15.09 1.19 32.76
N THR A 285 14.54 2.36 33.05
CA THR A 285 15.29 3.43 33.71
C THR A 285 15.55 2.91 35.11
N LEU A 286 16.73 2.31 35.28
CA LEU A 286 17.30 2.01 36.59
C LEU A 286 17.32 3.33 37.37
N ALA A 287 16.42 3.45 38.35
CA ALA A 287 16.46 4.48 39.36
C ALA A 287 17.73 4.26 40.18
N VAL A 288 18.83 4.89 39.77
CA VAL A 288 20.03 4.99 40.57
C VAL A 288 19.74 5.92 41.73
N THR A 289 20.02 5.38 42.90
CA THR A 289 19.87 5.92 44.24
C THR A 289 20.55 7.28 44.44
N GLY A 290 19.74 8.23 44.90
CA GLY A 290 20.00 9.38 45.78
C GLY A 290 21.41 9.95 45.97
N ALA A 291 21.53 11.25 45.69
CA ALA A 291 22.17 12.21 46.59
C ALA A 291 21.39 13.55 46.56
N PRO A 292 21.30 14.31 47.68
CA PRO A 292 20.31 15.37 47.87
C PRO A 292 20.92 16.77 47.77
N THR A 293 20.25 17.67 47.06
CA THR A 293 20.21 19.14 47.28
C THR A 293 19.20 19.66 46.25
N GLY A 294 18.00 20.12 46.57
CA GLY A 294 17.60 20.92 47.70
C GLY A 294 17.09 22.25 47.14
N VAL A 295 15.83 22.31 46.72
CA VAL A 295 14.96 23.50 46.80
C VAL A 295 13.51 23.00 46.80
N ALA A 296 12.87 23.09 47.96
CA ALA A 296 11.43 23.01 48.09
C ALA A 296 10.82 24.32 47.56
N GLY A 297 10.03 24.21 46.50
CA GLY A 297 9.23 25.31 45.93
C GLY A 297 7.81 24.81 45.69
N TYR A 298 6.85 25.54 46.23
CA TYR A 298 5.48 25.15 46.48
C TYR A 298 4.64 24.81 45.23
N LEU A 299 3.68 23.91 45.47
CA LEU A 299 2.46 23.66 44.69
C LEU A 299 1.61 24.94 44.57
N THR A 300 1.21 25.31 43.35
CA THR A 300 -0.12 25.90 43.06
C THR A 300 -0.50 25.69 41.59
N GLU A 301 -1.70 25.14 41.43
CA GLU A 301 -2.68 25.24 40.33
C GLU A 301 -2.37 26.08 39.08
N GLY A 302 -2.88 25.61 37.94
CA GLY A 302 -3.64 26.49 37.05
C GLY A 302 -3.24 26.53 35.57
N MET A 303 -4.17 26.00 34.75
CA MET A 303 -4.43 26.33 33.35
C MET A 303 -3.40 25.97 32.25
N PHE A 304 -3.77 24.89 31.56
CA PHE A 304 -3.67 24.70 30.12
C PHE A 304 -4.09 25.98 29.36
N ASN A 305 -3.24 26.51 28.48
CA ASN A 305 -3.60 27.56 27.52
C ASN A 305 -3.53 26.98 26.10
N PRO A 306 -4.67 26.81 25.39
CA PRO A 306 -4.67 26.41 23.98
C PRO A 306 -4.29 27.58 23.04
N PRO A 307 -3.75 27.30 21.84
CA PRO A 307 -3.32 28.31 20.87
C PRO A 307 -4.50 29.08 20.24
N PRO A 308 -4.29 30.32 19.77
CA PRO A 308 -5.37 31.17 19.26
C PRO A 308 -5.86 30.71 17.88
N MET A 309 -7.15 30.36 17.79
CA MET A 309 -7.88 30.17 16.53
C MET A 309 -8.26 31.54 15.94
N SER A 310 -7.71 31.86 14.77
CA SER A 310 -8.17 32.96 13.91
C SER A 310 -9.10 32.40 12.85
N ASN A 311 -10.41 32.49 13.07
CA ASN A 311 -11.43 32.41 12.03
C ASN A 311 -12.65 33.23 12.47
N GLN A 312 -12.78 34.46 11.97
CA GLN A 312 -14.05 35.17 11.95
C GLN A 312 -14.33 35.75 10.55
N PRO A 313 -15.57 35.70 10.06
CA PRO A 313 -15.97 36.30 8.78
C PRO A 313 -16.08 37.84 8.88
N PRO A 314 -16.01 38.57 7.76
CA PRO A 314 -16.04 40.04 7.75
C PRO A 314 -17.42 40.63 8.13
N PRO A 315 -17.47 41.81 8.78
CA PRO A 315 -18.72 42.49 9.13
C PRO A 315 -19.35 43.21 7.93
N MET A 316 -20.68 43.09 7.79
CA MET A 316 -21.47 43.81 6.79
C MET A 316 -21.72 45.26 7.25
N HIS A 317 -21.28 46.24 6.45
CA HIS A 317 -21.68 47.64 6.61
C HIS A 317 -23.09 47.85 6.06
N HIS A 318 -23.96 48.44 6.90
CA HIS A 318 -25.27 48.95 6.52
C HIS A 318 -25.14 50.48 6.47
N ASP A 319 -25.35 51.09 5.32
CA ASP A 319 -25.70 52.50 5.22
C ASP A 319 -26.82 52.67 4.19
N ALA A 320 -27.89 53.33 4.64
CA ALA A 320 -29.11 53.59 3.90
C ALA A 320 -29.05 54.96 3.23
N ALA A 321 -29.46 55.05 1.96
CA ALA A 321 -30.41 56.06 1.47
C ALA A 321 -30.65 55.90 -0.05
N GLY A 322 -31.92 55.68 -0.41
CA GLY A 322 -32.62 56.20 -1.59
C GLY A 322 -32.01 56.01 -2.99
N ASP A 323 -32.61 55.14 -3.80
CA ASP A 323 -33.61 55.65 -4.75
C ASP A 323 -34.45 54.51 -5.37
N SER A 324 -35.70 54.85 -5.60
CA SER A 324 -36.82 54.05 -6.10
C SER A 324 -36.63 53.47 -7.50
N PHE A 325 -37.02 52.21 -7.73
CA PHE A 325 -37.84 51.85 -8.90
C PHE A 325 -38.52 50.47 -8.74
N GLN A 326 -39.80 50.40 -9.08
CA GLN A 326 -40.70 49.24 -8.95
C GLN A 326 -40.92 48.62 -10.35
N PRO A 327 -41.08 47.29 -10.51
CA PRO A 327 -41.18 46.65 -11.83
C PRO A 327 -42.63 46.57 -12.33
N PRO A 328 -42.87 46.50 -13.65
CA PRO A 328 -44.19 46.23 -14.19
C PRO A 328 -44.51 44.73 -14.20
N LEU A 329 -45.83 44.46 -14.23
CA LEU A 329 -46.48 43.17 -14.40
C LEU A 329 -45.96 42.37 -15.61
#